data_AF-G8X7Y3-F1
#
_entry.id   AF-G8X7Y3-F1
#
_cell.length_a   1.000
_cell.length_b   1.000
_cell.length_c   1.000
_cell.angle_alpha   90.00
_cell.angle_beta   90.00
_cell.angle_gamma   90.00
#
_symmetry.space_group_name_H-M   'P 1'
#
loop_
_entity.id
_entity.type
_entity.pdbx_description
1 polymer ?
#
loop_
_entity_poly.entity_id
_entity_poly.type
_entity_poly.pdbx_seq_one_letter_code
_entity_poly.pdbx_strand_id
1 'polypeptide(L)'
;MRLFFLLFIFISPFIYSQNELGLPLNEIKNRFKESKYELKQIVQNDGSISLSVKLEDAYATYYFDNDSYQLSNSLVITPSNQVALGKYVKFYNSKYKRAKSTIVKWLVETKLSEEISITETIHLSKISAKGEDDFYGLIWTFEK
;
A
#
# COMPACT_ATOMS: atom_id res chain seq x y z
N MET A 1 19.61 36.37 -6.54
CA MET A 1 19.68 34.99 -6.00
C MET A 1 18.80 34.90 -4.76
N ARG A 2 17.63 34.28 -4.85
CA ARG A 2 16.75 34.04 -3.71
C ARG A 2 16.36 32.57 -3.68
N LEU A 3 16.95 31.91 -2.68
CA LEU A 3 16.51 30.75 -1.91
C LEU A 3 15.56 29.73 -2.58
N PHE A 4 16.10 28.52 -2.73
CA PHE A 4 15.46 27.28 -3.16
C PHE A 4 14.06 27.06 -2.55
N PHE A 5 13.03 27.14 -3.38
CA PHE A 5 11.76 26.44 -3.14
C PHE A 5 11.95 24.96 -3.54
N LEU A 6 12.74 24.24 -2.75
CA LEU A 6 12.69 22.78 -2.75
C LEU A 6 11.49 22.36 -1.90
N LEU A 7 10.28 22.58 -2.43
CA LEU A 7 9.14 21.75 -2.10
C LEU A 7 9.41 20.36 -2.69
N PHE A 8 10.31 19.62 -2.05
CA PHE A 8 10.21 18.18 -2.04
C PHE A 8 8.86 17.92 -1.38
N ILE A 9 7.81 17.78 -2.19
CA ILE A 9 6.56 17.19 -1.76
C ILE A 9 6.94 15.75 -1.42
N PHE A 10 7.36 15.57 -0.17
CA PHE A 10 7.24 14.33 0.54
C PHE A 10 5.75 13.99 0.48
N ILE A 11 5.32 13.35 -0.61
CA ILE A 11 4.02 12.67 -0.65
C ILE A 11 4.00 11.55 0.39
N SER A 12 5.06 11.37 1.18
CA SER A 12 5.05 10.71 2.48
C SER A 12 4.68 9.22 2.40
N PRO A 13 5.11 8.42 3.37
CA PRO A 13 4.62 7.07 3.53
C PRO A 13 3.20 7.02 4.14
N PHE A 14 2.41 8.11 4.14
CA PHE A 14 1.18 8.22 4.96
C PHE A 14 0.01 7.35 4.53
N ILE A 15 0.01 6.76 3.33
CA ILE A 15 -1.20 6.10 2.78
C ILE A 15 -1.32 4.62 3.21
N TYR A 16 -0.61 4.25 4.26
CA TYR A 16 -0.35 2.86 4.62
C TYR A 16 -0.66 2.60 6.09
N SER A 17 -1.86 2.96 6.52
CA SER A 17 -2.28 2.76 7.91
C SER A 17 -3.76 2.42 7.97
N GLN A 18 -4.14 1.57 8.92
CA GLN A 18 -5.52 1.27 9.25
C GLN A 18 -6.36 2.51 9.59
N ASN A 19 -5.72 3.63 9.92
CA ASN A 19 -6.37 4.95 10.01
C ASN A 19 -7.10 5.37 8.73
N GLU A 20 -6.81 4.73 7.60
CA GLU A 20 -7.39 5.02 6.30
C GLU A 20 -8.49 4.03 5.89
N LEU A 21 -8.76 3.01 6.71
CA LEU A 21 -9.91 2.12 6.46
C LEU A 21 -11.21 2.92 6.44
N GLY A 22 -12.12 2.53 5.54
CA GLY A 22 -13.40 3.20 5.41
C GLY A 22 -13.37 4.48 4.56
N LEU A 23 -12.19 4.96 4.16
CA LEU A 23 -12.10 6.15 3.30
C LEU A 23 -12.75 5.88 1.93
N PRO A 24 -13.57 6.82 1.42
CA PRO A 24 -14.20 6.67 0.12
C PRO A 24 -13.17 6.81 -1.00
N LEU A 25 -13.41 6.10 -2.11
CA LEU A 25 -12.56 6.15 -3.32
C LEU A 25 -12.18 7.57 -3.76
N ASN A 26 -13.13 8.51 -3.69
CA ASN A 26 -12.91 9.90 -4.12
C ASN A 26 -11.92 10.67 -3.23
N GLU A 27 -11.89 10.37 -1.93
CA GLU A 27 -10.90 10.99 -1.03
C GLU A 27 -9.48 10.54 -1.38
N ILE A 28 -9.30 9.24 -1.65
CA ILE A 28 -8.01 8.71 -2.07
C ILE A 28 -7.59 9.32 -3.41
N LYS A 29 -8.50 9.39 -4.40
CA LYS A 29 -8.25 10.08 -5.68
C LYS A 29 -7.81 11.54 -5.48
N ASN A 30 -8.49 12.27 -4.62
CA ASN A 30 -8.18 13.68 -4.37
C ASN A 30 -6.78 13.87 -3.76
N ARG A 31 -6.35 12.98 -2.85
CA ARG A 31 -5.01 13.03 -2.25
C ARG A 31 -3.89 12.91 -3.29
N PHE A 32 -4.14 12.17 -4.37
CA PHE A 32 -3.16 11.98 -5.43
C PHE A 32 -3.38 12.88 -6.66
N LYS A 33 -4.40 13.75 -6.65
CA LYS A 33 -4.77 14.61 -7.78
C LYS A 33 -3.62 15.51 -8.24
N GLU A 34 -2.81 15.98 -7.30
CA GLU A 34 -1.64 16.83 -7.55
C GLU A 34 -0.32 16.05 -7.50
N SER A 35 -0.37 14.73 -7.36
CA SER A 35 0.83 13.90 -7.28
C SER A 35 1.45 13.70 -8.67
N LYS A 36 2.77 13.50 -8.69
CA LYS A 36 3.49 13.03 -9.89
C LYS A 36 3.12 11.59 -10.30
N TYR A 37 2.28 10.92 -9.52
CA TYR A 37 1.99 9.50 -9.66
C TYR A 37 0.76 9.29 -10.52
N GLU A 38 0.85 8.36 -11.47
CA GLU A 38 -0.26 8.01 -12.35
C GLU A 38 -1.29 7.17 -11.58
N LEU A 39 -2.56 7.58 -11.61
CA LEU A 39 -3.67 6.83 -11.03
C LEU A 39 -4.45 6.10 -12.11
N LYS A 40 -4.71 4.81 -11.87
CA LYS A 40 -5.57 3.98 -12.70
C LYS A 40 -6.63 3.32 -11.82
N GLN A 41 -7.89 3.66 -12.07
CA GLN A 41 -9.01 2.90 -11.52
C GLN A 41 -9.23 1.65 -12.37
N ILE A 42 -9.40 0.51 -11.73
CA ILE A 42 -9.69 -0.77 -12.35
C ILE A 42 -11.06 -1.21 -11.82
N VAL A 43 -11.97 -1.54 -12.74
CA VAL A 43 -13.26 -2.15 -12.41
C VAL A 43 -13.18 -3.59 -12.91
N GLN A 44 -13.29 -4.54 -11.98
CA GLN A 44 -13.25 -5.96 -12.29
C GLN A 44 -14.64 -6.46 -12.73
N ASN A 45 -14.68 -7.64 -13.33
CA ASN A 45 -15.91 -8.23 -13.86
C ASN A 45 -16.98 -8.51 -12.80
N ASP A 46 -16.58 -8.67 -11.53
CA ASP A 46 -17.47 -8.85 -10.38
C ASP A 46 -17.98 -7.54 -9.78
N GLY A 47 -17.68 -6.40 -10.43
CA GLY A 47 -18.05 -5.07 -9.96
C GLY A 47 -17.08 -4.48 -8.93
N SER A 48 -16.05 -5.23 -8.51
CA SER A 48 -15.07 -4.72 -7.56
C SER A 48 -14.21 -3.61 -8.17
N ILE A 49 -13.88 -2.64 -7.33
CA ILE A 49 -13.05 -1.50 -7.71
C ILE A 49 -11.72 -1.60 -7.00
N SER A 50 -10.65 -1.39 -7.76
CA SER A 50 -9.34 -1.09 -7.21
C SER A 50 -8.77 0.19 -7.79
N LEU A 51 -7.90 0.84 -7.04
CA LEU A 51 -7.16 2.03 -7.46
C LEU A 51 -5.68 1.68 -7.43
N SER A 52 -5.04 1.69 -8.59
CA SER A 52 -3.60 1.49 -8.71
C SER A 52 -2.91 2.83 -8.86
N VAL A 53 -1.87 3.06 -8.07
CA VAL A 53 -1.03 4.24 -8.07
C VAL A 53 0.39 3.81 -8.45
N LYS A 54 0.89 4.34 -9.56
CA LYS A 54 2.25 4.09 -10.04
C LYS A 54 3.23 4.93 -9.24
N LEU A 55 4.00 4.27 -8.37
CA LEU A 55 5.12 4.87 -7.66
C LEU A 55 6.39 4.81 -8.54
N GLU A 56 7.49 5.36 -8.02
CA GLU A 56 8.77 5.36 -8.73
C GLU A 56 9.30 3.94 -9.02
N ASP A 57 9.21 3.06 -8.01
CA ASP A 57 9.78 1.71 -8.04
C ASP A 57 8.72 0.59 -7.83
N ALA A 58 7.42 0.93 -7.82
CA ALA A 58 6.35 -0.04 -7.54
C ALA A 58 4.98 0.45 -8.03
N TYR A 59 3.99 -0.43 -7.98
CA TYR A 59 2.57 -0.09 -8.02
C TYR A 59 1.95 -0.33 -6.64
N ALA A 60 1.20 0.65 -6.12
CA ALA A 60 0.38 0.50 -4.92
C ALA A 60 -1.09 0.33 -5.34
N THR A 61 -1.70 -0.78 -4.97
CA THR A 61 -3.07 -1.12 -5.37
C THR A 61 -3.97 -1.21 -4.15
N TYR A 62 -4.87 -0.23 -4.04
CA TYR A 62 -5.91 -0.12 -3.02
C TYR A 62 -7.16 -0.88 -3.49
N TYR A 63 -7.71 -1.73 -2.63
CA TYR A 63 -8.94 -2.46 -2.90
C TYR A 63 -10.10 -1.82 -2.14
N PHE A 64 -11.29 -1.81 -2.75
CA PHE A 64 -12.49 -1.21 -2.17
C PHE A 64 -13.58 -2.28 -2.02
N ASP A 65 -14.33 -2.21 -0.92
CA ASP A 65 -15.47 -3.10 -0.69
C ASP A 65 -16.57 -2.78 -1.71
N ASN A 66 -17.09 -3.80 -2.40
CA ASN A 66 -18.03 -3.63 -3.54
C ASN A 66 -19.33 -2.93 -3.14
N ASP A 67 -19.81 -3.19 -1.92
CA ASP A 67 -21.09 -2.67 -1.45
C ASP A 67 -21.01 -1.22 -0.98
N SER A 68 -19.90 -0.86 -0.31
CA SER A 68 -19.74 0.45 0.33
C SER A 68 -18.86 1.42 -0.46
N TYR A 69 -18.09 0.94 -1.44
CA TYR A 69 -17.05 1.70 -2.15
C TYR A 69 -16.03 2.37 -1.22
N GLN A 70 -15.85 1.79 -0.03
CA GLN A 70 -14.88 2.24 0.96
C GLN A 70 -13.61 1.40 0.88
N LEU A 71 -12.48 2.00 1.27
CA LEU A 71 -11.21 1.32 1.31
C LEU A 71 -11.34 0.04 2.16
N SER A 72 -11.09 -1.09 1.51
CA SER A 72 -11.12 -2.41 2.12
C SER A 72 -9.89 -2.62 3.00
N ASN A 73 -9.82 -3.77 3.65
CA ASN A 73 -8.77 -4.08 4.60
C ASN A 73 -7.45 -4.54 3.97
N SER A 74 -7.24 -4.30 2.67
CA SER A 74 -6.08 -4.81 1.96
C SER A 74 -5.47 -3.79 0.99
N LEU A 75 -4.15 -3.71 1.02
CA LEU A 75 -3.32 -2.98 0.07
C LEU A 75 -2.23 -3.90 -0.45
N VAL A 76 -1.95 -3.83 -1.75
CA VAL A 76 -0.84 -4.59 -2.36
C VAL A 76 0.17 -3.62 -2.95
N ILE A 77 1.42 -3.74 -2.52
CA ILE A 77 2.57 -3.11 -3.18
C ILE A 77 3.23 -4.15 -4.08
N THR A 78 3.28 -3.87 -5.37
CA THR A 78 3.94 -4.69 -6.39
C THR A 78 5.22 -3.97 -6.85
N PRO A 79 6.40 -4.35 -6.34
CA PRO A 79 7.66 -3.76 -6.78
C PRO A 79 7.92 -4.05 -8.26
N SER A 80 8.45 -3.07 -8.99
CA SER A 80 8.65 -3.17 -10.44
C SER A 80 9.71 -4.19 -10.86
N ASN A 81 10.60 -4.58 -9.94
CA ASN A 81 11.66 -5.57 -10.17
C ASN A 81 12.27 -6.05 -8.83
N GLN A 82 13.22 -7.00 -8.92
CA GLN A 82 13.91 -7.58 -7.76
C GLN A 82 14.70 -6.56 -6.94
N VAL A 83 15.28 -5.53 -7.58
CA VAL A 83 16.03 -4.47 -6.89
C VAL A 83 15.08 -3.64 -6.04
N ALA A 84 13.93 -3.25 -6.61
CA ALA A 84 12.87 -2.55 -5.88
C ALA A 84 12.36 -3.39 -4.70
N LEU A 85 12.08 -4.68 -4.92
CA LEU A 85 11.67 -5.59 -3.84
C LEU A 85 12.69 -5.59 -2.69
N GLY A 86 13.99 -5.68 -3.02
CA GLY A 86 15.06 -5.61 -2.03
C GLY A 86 15.06 -4.31 -1.22
N LYS A 87 14.74 -3.16 -1.83
CA LYS A 87 14.59 -1.88 -1.12
C LYS A 87 13.44 -1.93 -0.11
N TYR A 88 12.26 -2.42 -0.50
CA TYR A 88 11.11 -2.54 0.40
C TYR A 88 11.36 -3.53 1.55
N VAL A 89 11.96 -4.69 1.27
CA VAL A 89 12.30 -5.68 2.31
C VAL A 89 13.26 -5.08 3.34
N LYS A 90 14.30 -4.36 2.90
CA LYS A 90 15.23 -3.65 3.79
C LYS A 90 14.52 -2.59 4.62
N PHE A 91 13.68 -1.78 3.99
CA PHE A 91 12.89 -0.76 4.67
C PHE A 91 11.97 -1.37 5.75
N TYR A 92 11.20 -2.41 5.43
CA TYR A 92 10.33 -3.06 6.40
C TYR A 92 11.10 -3.77 7.51
N ASN A 93 12.24 -4.41 7.21
CA ASN A 93 13.11 -4.98 8.25
C ASN A 93 13.66 -3.90 9.20
N SER A 94 13.92 -2.68 8.72
CA SER A 94 14.39 -1.58 9.58
C SER A 94 13.28 -0.91 10.40
N LYS A 95 12.03 -0.99 9.94
CA LYS A 95 10.90 -0.23 10.52
C LYS A 95 9.98 -1.10 11.38
N TYR A 96 9.83 -2.38 11.06
CA TYR A 96 8.79 -3.24 11.61
C TYR A 96 9.36 -4.52 12.21
N LYS A 97 8.65 -5.05 13.21
CA LYS A 97 9.04 -6.30 13.87
C LYS A 97 8.73 -7.49 12.98
N ARG A 98 9.66 -8.43 12.87
CA ARG A 98 9.41 -9.72 12.22
C ARG A 98 8.47 -10.59 13.06
N ALA A 99 7.44 -11.14 12.40
CA ALA A 99 6.60 -12.16 13.00
C ALA A 99 7.32 -13.51 12.99
N LYS A 100 7.10 -14.33 14.01
CA LYS A 100 7.53 -15.74 14.00
C LYS A 100 6.59 -16.52 13.07
N SER A 101 7.02 -16.75 11.83
CA SER A 101 6.23 -17.39 10.78
C SER A 101 7.14 -18.15 9.81
N THR A 102 6.57 -19.13 9.10
CA THR A 102 7.23 -19.83 7.99
C THR A 102 7.36 -18.97 6.75
N ILE A 103 6.54 -17.92 6.65
CA ILE A 103 6.61 -16.92 5.58
C ILE A 103 7.16 -15.60 6.10
N VAL A 104 7.66 -14.80 5.16
CA VAL A 104 8.20 -13.47 5.39
C VAL A 104 7.06 -12.51 5.77
N LYS A 105 6.86 -12.30 7.07
CA LYS A 105 5.81 -11.45 7.64
C LYS A 105 6.37 -10.40 8.62
N TRP A 106 5.79 -9.21 8.62
CA TRP A 106 6.07 -8.11 9.54
C TRP A 106 4.82 -7.70 10.29
N LEU A 107 4.99 -7.28 11.54
CA LEU A 107 3.97 -6.71 12.40
C LEU A 107 4.14 -5.21 12.42
N VAL A 108 3.06 -4.48 12.14
CA VAL A 108 3.03 -3.03 12.18
C VAL A 108 2.09 -2.63 13.31
N GLU A 109 2.60 -1.87 14.27
CA GLU A 109 1.76 -1.31 15.33
C GLU A 109 1.27 0.07 14.89
N THR A 110 -0.05 0.22 14.76
CA THR A 110 -0.72 1.47 14.44
C THR A 110 -1.43 1.98 15.68
N LYS A 111 -1.07 3.17 16.15
CA LYS A 111 -1.72 3.83 17.28
C LYS A 111 -2.91 4.66 16.79
N LEU A 112 -4.12 4.35 17.28
CA LEU A 112 -5.36 5.06 16.96
C LEU A 112 -5.63 6.19 17.96
N SER A 113 -5.31 5.95 19.24
CA SER A 113 -5.45 6.92 20.32
C SER A 113 -4.39 6.67 21.39
N GLU A 114 -4.35 7.48 22.46
CA GLU A 114 -3.41 7.26 23.57
C GLU A 114 -3.51 5.86 24.19
N GLU A 115 -4.71 5.29 24.17
CA GLU A 115 -5.06 4.02 24.83
C GLU A 115 -5.24 2.84 23.86
N ILE A 116 -5.39 3.12 22.56
CA ILE A 116 -5.72 2.10 21.56
C ILE A 116 -4.61 1.99 20.52
N SER A 117 -3.99 0.82 20.43
CA SER A 117 -3.16 0.38 19.31
C SER A 117 -3.70 -0.92 18.71
N ILE A 118 -3.47 -1.06 17.40
CA ILE A 118 -3.79 -2.27 16.64
C ILE A 118 -2.51 -2.81 16.00
N THR A 119 -2.47 -4.13 15.79
CA THR A 119 -1.36 -4.76 15.07
C THR A 119 -1.82 -5.18 13.70
N GLU A 120 -1.30 -4.53 12.68
CA GLU A 120 -1.49 -4.87 11.28
C GLU A 120 -0.39 -5.81 10.82
N THR A 121 -0.58 -6.45 9.66
CA THR A 121 0.44 -7.33 9.12
C THR A 121 0.76 -7.09 7.66
N ILE A 122 2.05 -7.09 7.36
CA ILE A 122 2.55 -7.10 5.99
C ILE A 122 3.14 -8.47 5.73
N HIS A 123 2.79 -9.12 4.63
CA HIS A 123 3.42 -10.36 4.21
C HIS A 123 3.91 -10.29 2.78
N LEU A 124 5.09 -10.85 2.55
CA LEU A 124 5.61 -11.06 1.22
C LEU A 124 4.95 -12.32 0.63
N SER A 125 4.30 -12.15 -0.51
CA SER A 125 3.66 -13.23 -1.25
C SER A 125 4.24 -13.31 -2.66
N LYS A 126 4.35 -14.54 -3.17
CA LYS A 126 4.59 -14.79 -4.58
C LYS A 126 3.23 -14.87 -5.28
N ILE A 127 3.03 -14.08 -6.30
CA ILE A 127 1.81 -14.02 -7.09
C ILE A 127 2.13 -14.60 -8.46
N SER A 128 1.36 -15.62 -8.83
CA SER A 128 1.51 -16.36 -10.07
C SER A 128 0.21 -16.28 -10.85
N ALA A 129 0.25 -15.77 -12.08
CA ALA A 129 -0.88 -15.79 -13.00
C ALA A 129 -0.59 -16.73 -14.17
N LYS A 130 -1.61 -17.48 -14.62
CA LYS A 130 -1.44 -18.50 -15.66
C LYS A 130 -1.01 -17.82 -16.97
N GLY A 131 0.19 -18.15 -17.44
CA GLY A 131 0.76 -17.60 -18.68
C GLY A 131 1.49 -16.27 -18.48
N GLU A 132 1.69 -15.82 -17.25
CA GLU A 132 2.51 -14.65 -16.91
C GLU A 132 3.68 -15.04 -16.01
N ASP A 133 4.71 -14.21 -16.01
CA ASP A 133 5.85 -14.37 -15.11
C ASP A 133 5.43 -14.17 -13.66
N ASP A 134 6.02 -14.97 -12.77
CA ASP A 134 5.82 -14.81 -11.34
C ASP A 134 6.33 -13.44 -10.87
N PHE A 135 5.54 -12.78 -10.02
CA PHE A 135 5.96 -11.54 -9.35
C PHE A 135 5.75 -11.63 -7.85
N TYR A 136 6.35 -10.70 -7.11
CA TYR A 136 6.21 -10.63 -5.66
C TYR A 136 5.34 -9.44 -5.26
N GLY A 137 4.41 -9.67 -4.36
CA GLY A 137 3.58 -8.65 -3.74
C GLY A 137 3.87 -8.54 -2.25
N LEU A 138 3.94 -7.31 -1.75
CA LEU A 138 3.89 -7.02 -0.32
C LEU A 138 2.45 -6.68 0.01
N ILE A 139 1.77 -7.61 0.68
CA ILE A 139 0.35 -7.51 0.98
C ILE A 139 0.20 -7.02 2.40
N TRP A 140 -0.35 -5.83 2.55
CA TRP A 140 -0.70 -5.23 3.82
C TRP A 140 -2.16 -5.54 4.11
N THR A 141 -2.40 -6.24 5.21
CA THR A 141 -3.75 -6.56 5.69
C THR A 141 -4.01 -5.85 7.01
N PHE A 142 -5.12 -5.14 7.07
CA PHE A 142 -5.62 -4.47 8.27
C PHE A 142 -6.63 -5.40 8.97
N GLU A 143 -6.57 -5.47 10.31
CA GLU A 143 -7.58 -6.24 11.07
C GLU A 143 -8.90 -5.44 11.11
N LYS A 144 -10.04 -6.09 10.84
CA LYS A 144 -11.37 -5.46 10.99
C LYS A 144 -11.84 -5.57 12.43
#